data_AF-A0A514BYZ5-F1
#
_entry.id   AF-A0A514BYZ5-F1
#
_cell.length_a   1.000
_cell.length_b   1.000
_cell.length_c   1.000
_cell.angle_alpha   90.00
_cell.angle_beta   90.00
_cell.angle_gamma   90.00
#
_symmetry.space_group_name_H-M   'P 1'
#
loop_
_entity.id
_entity.type
_entity.pdbx_description
1 polymer ?
#
loop_
_entity_poly.entity_id
_entity_poly.type
_entity_poly.pdbx_seq_one_letter_code
_entity_poly.pdbx_strand_id
1 'polypeptide(L)'
;MNLKSPAKTNVSPRAGEVYAFRTSPFSEFAPPETGRFGAFKVLWVDDRFIVVAALTGIWPSPPVLEDTKRASILEEHRFAYTGRPAVLGVTRDLWEPETDQTDVHLLGELRLTANEQANAKAVSAFAIGTSFGTLSSINYAVEGEWRWANDCDKLVEEAALKTASDNAKRAARKERYRTRLAQLTWEQLLSETPFERWSPSPPYPPEDFTLAARKVVLDACVALRDLGAKPRRAEVRAILKETVQWFNEADDRAGGVIETEERDDIFALLEEMAHVARQKALVDEIDAWREW
;
A
#
# COMPACT_ATOMS: atom_id res chain seq x y z
N MET A 1 12.06 3.21 -31.58
CA MET A 1 13.35 3.06 -30.87
C MET A 1 13.01 2.79 -29.42
N ASN A 2 13.05 1.52 -29.02
CA ASN A 2 12.76 1.10 -27.65
C ASN A 2 13.97 1.41 -26.76
N LEU A 3 13.86 2.44 -25.92
CA LEU A 3 14.71 2.55 -24.74
C LEU A 3 14.23 1.51 -23.74
N LYS A 4 14.75 0.28 -23.87
CA LYS A 4 14.73 -0.67 -22.74
C LYS A 4 15.49 0.00 -21.61
N SER A 5 14.79 0.40 -20.55
CA SER A 5 15.44 0.62 -19.26
C SER A 5 16.30 -0.60 -18.96
N PRO A 6 17.57 -0.42 -18.53
CA PRO A 6 18.40 -1.56 -18.17
C PRO A 6 17.67 -2.33 -17.07
N ALA A 7 17.44 -3.62 -17.30
CA ALA A 7 17.00 -4.52 -16.26
C ALA A 7 18.04 -4.42 -15.14
N LYS A 8 17.69 -3.74 -14.05
CA LYS A 8 18.47 -3.80 -12.82
C LYS A 8 18.47 -5.28 -12.45
N THR A 9 19.65 -5.90 -12.53
CA THR A 9 19.86 -7.25 -12.02
C THR A 9 19.71 -7.18 -10.52
N ASN A 10 18.47 -7.26 -10.04
CA ASN A 10 18.16 -7.32 -8.64
C ASN A 10 18.64 -8.69 -8.17
N VAL A 11 19.87 -8.76 -7.68
CA VAL A 11 20.44 -9.99 -7.12
C VAL A 11 19.58 -10.33 -5.91
N SER A 12 18.84 -11.44 -6.02
CA SER A 12 18.01 -11.93 -4.92
C SER A 12 18.90 -12.13 -3.69
N PRO A 13 18.50 -11.62 -2.51
CA PRO A 13 19.31 -11.77 -1.32
C PRO A 13 19.39 -13.24 -0.91
N ARG A 14 20.29 -13.54 0.03
CA ARG A 14 20.44 -14.87 0.63
C ARG A 14 20.04 -14.86 2.09
N ALA A 15 19.43 -15.94 2.53
CA ALA A 15 19.14 -16.15 3.94
C ALA A 15 20.44 -16.11 4.76
N GLY A 16 20.47 -15.27 5.78
CA GLY A 16 21.63 -14.98 6.61
C GLY A 16 22.33 -13.66 6.30
N GLU A 17 22.06 -13.03 5.14
CA GLU A 17 22.62 -11.71 4.82
C GLU A 17 22.12 -10.64 5.80
N VAL A 18 23.05 -9.82 6.27
CA VAL A 18 22.83 -8.73 7.22
C VAL A 18 23.13 -7.41 6.53
N TYR A 19 22.17 -6.49 6.59
CA TYR A 19 22.29 -5.16 6.03
C TYR A 19 22.25 -4.14 7.16
N ALA A 20 23.03 -3.08 7.01
CA ALA A 20 22.90 -1.87 7.81
C ALA A 20 22.25 -0.76 6.98
N PHE A 21 21.56 0.16 7.64
CA PHE A 21 20.94 1.32 7.00
C PHE A 21 20.91 2.50 7.98
N ARG A 22 20.85 3.72 7.45
CA ARG A 22 20.57 4.93 8.24
C ARG A 22 19.07 5.04 8.44
N THR A 23 18.63 5.21 9.69
CA THR A 23 17.20 5.39 9.95
C THR A 23 16.71 6.71 9.38
N SER A 24 15.45 6.74 9.00
CA SER A 24 14.75 7.91 8.47
C SER A 24 13.71 8.40 9.48
N PRO A 25 13.34 9.68 9.47
CA PRO A 25 12.41 10.25 10.44
C PRO A 25 11.09 9.46 10.51
N PHE A 26 10.60 9.22 11.73
CA PHE A 26 9.39 8.41 11.96
C PHE A 26 8.12 9.06 11.37
N SER A 27 8.10 10.39 11.25
CA SER A 27 6.99 11.15 10.70
C SER A 27 7.47 12.42 10.01
N GLU A 28 6.61 13.06 9.21
CA GLU A 28 6.87 14.39 8.61
C GLU A 28 7.04 15.51 9.65
N PHE A 29 6.71 15.25 10.91
CA PHE A 29 6.84 16.19 12.03
C PHE A 29 8.12 15.96 12.85
N ALA A 30 8.82 14.85 12.61
CA ALA A 30 10.11 14.55 13.25
C ALA A 30 11.22 15.43 12.65
N PRO A 31 12.34 15.63 13.37
CA PRO A 31 13.55 16.21 12.79
C PRO A 31 13.99 15.48 11.51
N PRO A 32 14.52 16.19 10.50
CA PRO A 32 14.80 15.63 9.18
C PRO A 32 15.92 14.57 9.18
N GLU A 33 16.77 14.57 10.21
CA GLU A 33 17.83 13.59 10.39
C GLU A 33 17.72 12.93 11.76
N THR A 34 17.91 11.62 11.79
CA THR A 34 17.90 10.84 13.01
C THR A 34 19.30 10.72 13.62
N GLY A 35 20.35 10.69 12.79
CA GLY A 35 21.72 10.39 13.21
C GLY A 35 21.88 8.95 13.74
N ARG A 36 20.95 8.06 13.40
CA ARG A 36 20.88 6.68 13.91
C ARG A 36 20.99 5.68 12.76
N PHE A 37 21.50 4.50 13.09
CA PHE A 37 21.67 3.39 12.18
C PHE A 37 21.00 2.16 12.75
N GLY A 38 20.34 1.40 11.88
CA GLY A 38 19.75 0.10 12.18
C GLY A 38 20.41 -1.00 11.36
N ALA A 39 20.04 -2.23 11.68
CA ALA A 39 20.39 -3.39 10.87
C ALA A 39 19.21 -4.35 10.78
N PHE A 40 19.12 -5.05 9.65
CA PHE A 40 18.18 -6.13 9.46
C PHE A 40 18.88 -7.34 8.87
N LYS A 41 18.29 -8.52 9.11
CA LYS A 41 18.79 -9.79 8.60
C LYS A 41 17.74 -10.47 7.76
N VAL A 42 18.16 -11.02 6.63
CA VAL A 42 17.32 -11.86 5.77
C VAL A 42 17.19 -13.24 6.41
N LEU A 43 15.98 -13.63 6.78
CA LEU A 43 15.71 -14.90 7.47
C LEU A 43 15.31 -16.01 6.49
N TRP A 44 14.66 -15.66 5.38
CA TRP A 44 14.18 -16.61 4.39
C TRP A 44 13.97 -15.93 3.04
N VAL A 45 14.14 -16.70 1.96
CA VAL A 45 13.90 -16.25 0.59
C VAL A 45 13.25 -17.41 -0.16
N ASP A 46 12.10 -17.15 -0.78
CA ASP A 46 11.49 -18.04 -1.76
C ASP A 46 11.07 -17.25 -3.01
N ASP A 47 10.31 -17.91 -3.89
CA ASP A 47 9.90 -17.31 -5.16
C ASP A 47 8.89 -16.16 -5.00
N ARG A 48 8.22 -16.06 -3.85
CA ARG A 48 7.17 -15.07 -3.58
C ARG A 48 7.60 -14.01 -2.59
N PHE A 49 8.33 -14.39 -1.54
CA PHE A 49 8.63 -13.52 -0.41
C PHE A 49 10.08 -13.61 0.05
N ILE A 50 10.52 -12.51 0.62
CA ILE A 50 11.74 -12.39 1.41
C ILE A 50 11.32 -12.04 2.84
N VAL A 51 11.69 -12.88 3.80
CA VAL A 51 11.40 -12.62 5.22
C VAL A 51 12.61 -11.93 5.83
N VAL A 52 12.39 -10.79 6.46
CA VAL A 52 13.43 -9.99 7.13
C VAL A 52 13.09 -9.75 8.59
N ALA A 53 14.12 -9.54 9.41
CA ALA A 53 13.97 -9.16 10.81
C ALA A 53 14.85 -7.97 11.16
N ALA A 54 14.29 -6.97 11.84
CA ALA A 54 15.07 -5.90 12.45
C ALA A 54 15.85 -6.43 13.66
N LEU A 55 17.04 -5.90 13.91
CA LEU A 55 17.93 -6.35 15.00
C LEU A 55 17.93 -5.36 16.18
N THR A 56 18.19 -5.84 17.41
CA THR A 56 18.18 -5.06 18.68
C THR A 56 19.35 -4.07 18.87
N GLY A 57 20.06 -3.71 17.81
CA GLY A 57 21.10 -2.67 17.85
C GLY A 57 20.64 -1.42 17.11
N ILE A 58 20.61 -0.28 17.82
CA ILE A 58 20.47 1.04 17.20
C ILE A 58 21.77 1.81 17.50
N TRP A 59 22.49 2.17 16.46
CA TRP A 59 23.85 2.70 16.58
C TRP A 59 23.92 4.19 16.22
N PRO A 60 24.81 4.99 16.85
CA PRO A 60 25.06 6.39 16.49
C PRO A 60 25.97 6.55 15.25
N SER A 61 26.50 5.45 14.73
CA SER A 61 27.35 5.37 13.55
C SER A 61 27.04 4.08 12.78
N PRO A 62 27.39 3.97 11.49
CA PRO A 62 27.19 2.74 10.72
C PRO A 62 27.81 1.54 11.46
N PRO A 63 27.04 0.48 11.78
CA PRO A 63 27.57 -0.70 12.44
C PRO A 63 28.40 -1.55 11.48
N VAL A 64 29.31 -2.36 12.04
CA VAL A 64 29.97 -3.45 11.30
C VAL A 64 29.30 -4.79 11.60
N LEU A 65 29.61 -5.82 10.81
CA LEU A 65 29.04 -7.16 10.99
C LEU A 65 29.23 -7.69 12.42
N GLU A 66 30.39 -7.45 13.04
CA GLU A 66 30.68 -7.89 14.42
C GLU A 66 29.70 -7.29 15.44
N ASP A 67 29.27 -6.04 15.26
CA ASP A 67 28.31 -5.39 16.16
C ASP A 67 26.96 -6.11 16.14
N THR A 68 26.58 -6.66 14.97
CA THR A 68 25.30 -7.35 14.78
C THR A 68 25.29 -8.79 15.29
N LYS A 69 26.45 -9.42 15.54
CA LYS A 69 26.52 -10.84 15.95
C LYS A 69 25.81 -11.16 17.26
N ARG A 70 25.73 -10.17 18.16
CA ARG A 70 25.07 -10.30 19.46
C ARG A 70 23.65 -9.74 19.46
N ALA A 71 23.23 -9.12 18.36
CA ALA A 71 21.91 -8.57 18.24
C ALA A 71 20.89 -9.71 18.04
N SER A 72 19.79 -9.63 18.75
CA SER A 72 18.62 -10.49 18.58
C SER A 72 17.62 -9.82 17.65
N ILE A 73 16.53 -10.52 17.30
CA ILE A 73 15.38 -9.88 16.66
C ILE A 73 14.83 -8.81 17.62
N LEU A 74 14.56 -7.62 17.07
CA LEU A 74 13.95 -6.50 17.78
C LEU A 74 12.51 -6.86 18.17
N GLU A 75 12.12 -6.55 19.40
CA GLU A 75 10.75 -6.69 19.88
C GLU A 75 10.09 -5.32 19.98
N GLU A 76 8.95 -5.15 19.33
CA GLU A 76 8.22 -3.89 19.27
C GLU A 76 7.39 -3.68 20.54
N HIS A 77 7.64 -2.58 21.23
CA HIS A 77 6.94 -2.12 22.44
C HIS A 77 6.36 -0.72 22.27
N ARG A 78 6.66 -0.04 21.16
CA ARG A 78 6.16 1.30 20.86
C ARG A 78 4.63 1.33 20.84
N PHE A 79 4.03 2.42 21.32
CA PHE A 79 2.59 2.60 21.35
C PHE A 79 1.84 1.45 22.05
N ALA A 80 1.03 0.69 21.30
CA ALA A 80 0.22 -0.43 21.79
C ALA A 80 0.84 -1.80 21.44
N TYR A 81 2.07 -1.84 20.92
CA TYR A 81 2.76 -3.11 20.68
C TYR A 81 3.17 -3.74 22.01
N THR A 82 2.99 -5.06 22.13
CA THR A 82 3.19 -5.80 23.39
C THR A 82 4.36 -6.79 23.28
N GLY A 83 5.46 -6.40 22.65
CA GLY A 83 6.66 -7.21 22.49
C GLY A 83 6.60 -8.18 21.29
N ARG A 84 5.98 -7.76 20.18
CA ARG A 84 5.96 -8.61 18.97
C ARG A 84 7.32 -8.54 18.26
N PRO A 85 7.86 -9.65 17.74
CA PRO A 85 9.11 -9.61 17.00
C PRO A 85 8.92 -8.82 15.69
N ALA A 86 9.85 -7.89 15.42
CA ALA A 86 9.89 -7.05 14.23
C ALA A 86 10.35 -7.87 13.01
N VAL A 87 9.50 -8.80 12.59
CA VAL A 87 9.70 -9.71 11.46
C VAL A 87 8.58 -9.47 10.45
N LEU A 88 8.94 -9.31 9.18
CA LEU A 88 7.96 -9.13 8.12
C LEU A 88 8.34 -9.86 6.83
N GLY A 89 7.32 -10.27 6.08
CA GLY A 89 7.45 -10.73 4.70
C GLY A 89 7.38 -9.56 3.73
N VAL A 90 8.36 -9.45 2.85
CA VAL A 90 8.40 -8.51 1.71
C VAL A 90 8.14 -9.30 0.44
N THR A 91 7.18 -8.88 -0.37
CA THR A 91 6.97 -9.49 -1.70
C THR A 91 8.23 -9.31 -2.54
N ARG A 92 8.65 -10.35 -3.26
CA ARG A 92 9.91 -10.35 -4.01
C ARG A 92 10.01 -9.20 -5.02
N ASP A 93 8.89 -8.86 -5.67
CA ASP A 93 8.83 -7.76 -6.65
C ASP A 93 8.99 -6.37 -6.00
N LEU A 94 8.81 -6.26 -4.69
CA LEU A 94 8.99 -5.04 -3.91
C LEU A 94 10.33 -5.02 -3.16
N TRP A 95 11.23 -5.97 -3.45
CA TRP A 95 12.57 -5.97 -2.86
C TRP A 95 13.46 -4.91 -3.52
N GLU A 96 13.44 -3.71 -2.95
CA GLU A 96 14.30 -2.62 -3.39
C GLU A 96 14.99 -1.93 -2.19
N PRO A 97 16.04 -2.54 -1.61
CA PRO A 97 16.70 -1.98 -0.43
C PRO A 97 17.17 -0.54 -0.61
N GLU A 98 17.71 -0.19 -1.77
CA GLU A 98 18.21 1.17 -2.06
C GLU A 98 17.10 2.22 -2.19
N THR A 99 15.88 1.79 -2.57
CA THR A 99 14.70 2.66 -2.65
C THR A 99 14.05 2.80 -1.27
N ASP A 100 13.93 1.69 -0.54
CA ASP A 100 13.19 1.62 0.72
C ASP A 100 14.00 2.06 1.96
N GLN A 101 15.33 2.06 1.85
CA GLN A 101 16.23 2.35 2.97
C GLN A 101 17.32 3.34 2.57
N THR A 102 17.63 4.25 3.49
CA THR A 102 18.67 5.26 3.29
C THR A 102 20.05 4.68 3.63
N ASP A 103 21.03 4.88 2.76
CA ASP A 103 22.43 4.44 2.92
C ASP A 103 22.56 2.94 3.25
N VAL A 104 21.70 2.10 2.64
CA VAL A 104 21.72 0.65 2.87
C VAL A 104 22.98 0.01 2.32
N HIS A 105 23.57 -0.91 3.07
CA HIS A 105 24.73 -1.68 2.61
C HIS A 105 24.81 -3.05 3.28
N LEU A 106 25.30 -4.03 2.53
CA LEU A 106 25.53 -5.39 3.01
C LEU A 106 26.75 -5.42 3.95
N LEU A 107 26.56 -5.90 5.17
CA LEU A 107 27.63 -6.10 6.16
C LEU A 107 28.31 -7.47 6.01
N GLY A 108 27.56 -8.46 5.52
CA GLY A 108 28.00 -9.84 5.34
C GLY A 108 26.92 -10.83 5.73
N GLU A 109 27.33 -12.04 6.11
CA GLU A 109 26.41 -13.14 6.41
C GLU A 109 26.61 -13.69 7.81
N LEU A 110 25.50 -13.95 8.49
CA LEU A 110 25.46 -14.65 9.77
C LEU A 110 24.56 -15.87 9.69
N ARG A 111 24.97 -16.94 10.37
CA ARG A 111 24.15 -18.14 10.51
C ARG A 111 22.82 -17.80 11.18
N LEU A 112 21.74 -18.41 10.69
CA LEU A 112 20.43 -18.28 11.32
C LEU A 112 20.35 -19.09 12.62
N THR A 113 19.82 -18.48 13.66
CA THR A 113 19.46 -19.12 14.93
C THR A 113 18.15 -19.89 14.78
N ALA A 114 17.87 -20.80 15.73
CA ALA A 114 16.61 -21.55 15.73
C ALA A 114 15.38 -20.62 15.87
N ASN A 115 15.50 -19.54 16.65
CA ASN A 115 14.43 -18.56 16.82
C ASN A 115 14.14 -17.80 15.50
N GLU A 116 15.19 -17.40 14.79
CA GLU A 116 15.06 -16.76 13.47
C GLU A 116 14.39 -17.69 12.45
N GLN A 117 14.79 -18.97 12.41
CA GLN A 117 14.17 -19.96 11.53
C GLN A 117 12.69 -20.20 11.85
N ALA A 118 12.32 -20.19 13.13
CA ALA A 118 10.92 -20.34 13.56
C ALA A 118 10.05 -19.16 13.09
N ASN A 119 10.55 -17.93 13.22
CA ASN A 119 9.88 -16.72 12.74
C ASN A 119 9.73 -16.72 11.21
N ALA A 120 10.81 -17.06 10.48
CA ALA A 120 10.76 -17.24 9.04
C ALA A 120 9.67 -18.23 8.61
N LYS A 121 9.62 -19.40 9.26
CA LYS A 121 8.61 -20.42 8.99
C LYS A 121 7.19 -19.89 9.23
N ALA A 122 6.96 -19.18 10.34
CA ALA A 122 5.66 -18.63 10.66
C ALA A 122 5.16 -17.68 9.56
N VAL A 123 6.01 -16.73 9.12
CA VAL A 123 5.68 -15.79 8.04
C VAL A 123 5.42 -16.53 6.73
N SER A 124 6.29 -17.46 6.33
CA SER A 124 6.12 -18.23 5.09
C SER A 124 4.83 -19.06 5.05
N ALA A 125 4.32 -19.46 6.22
CA ALA A 125 3.10 -20.23 6.38
C ALA A 125 1.85 -19.35 6.59
N PHE A 126 1.97 -18.02 6.51
CA PHE A 126 0.89 -17.07 6.79
C PHE A 126 0.23 -17.32 8.16
N ALA A 127 1.04 -17.66 9.17
CA ALA A 127 0.54 -17.91 10.51
C ALA A 127 -0.14 -16.65 11.08
N ILE A 128 -1.17 -16.86 11.92
CA ILE A 128 -1.86 -15.75 12.56
C ILE A 128 -0.87 -14.87 13.32
N GLY A 129 -0.90 -13.57 13.06
CA GLY A 129 -0.03 -12.58 13.72
C GLY A 129 1.27 -12.26 12.98
N THR A 130 1.52 -12.83 11.80
CA THR A 130 2.64 -12.43 10.94
C THR A 130 2.34 -11.14 10.18
N SER A 131 3.39 -10.35 9.90
CA SER A 131 3.28 -9.08 9.18
C SER A 131 3.83 -9.20 7.76
N PHE A 132 3.22 -8.46 6.82
CA PHE A 132 3.70 -8.29 5.46
C PHE A 132 3.72 -6.81 5.10
N GLY A 133 4.66 -6.37 4.28
CA GLY A 133 4.78 -4.98 3.86
C GLY A 133 6.04 -4.71 3.05
N THR A 134 6.35 -3.43 2.88
CA THR A 134 7.60 -2.95 2.25
C THR A 134 8.76 -3.02 3.24
N LEU A 135 9.99 -3.04 2.72
CA LEU A 135 11.18 -3.08 3.57
C LEU A 135 11.31 -1.82 4.42
N SER A 136 10.73 -0.69 4.00
CA SER A 136 10.64 0.55 4.80
C SER A 136 9.99 0.35 6.18
N SER A 137 9.18 -0.70 6.37
CA SER A 137 8.62 -1.09 7.67
C SER A 137 9.68 -1.35 8.75
N ILE A 138 10.86 -1.83 8.37
CA ILE A 138 12.00 -2.04 9.27
C ILE A 138 12.48 -0.72 9.87
N ASN A 139 12.42 0.38 9.11
CA ASN A 139 12.78 1.69 9.62
C ASN A 139 11.87 2.09 10.78
N TYR A 140 10.56 1.91 10.63
CA TYR A 140 9.60 2.24 11.69
C TYR A 140 9.79 1.38 12.95
N ALA A 141 10.18 0.12 12.80
CA ALA A 141 10.51 -0.72 13.96
C ALA A 141 11.76 -0.17 14.68
N VAL A 142 12.89 -0.01 13.97
CA VAL A 142 14.15 0.45 14.58
C VAL A 142 14.04 1.85 15.16
N GLU A 143 13.60 2.82 14.35
CA GLU A 143 13.48 4.22 14.77
C GLU A 143 12.40 4.36 15.85
N GLY A 144 11.27 3.70 15.68
CA GLY A 144 10.15 3.78 16.61
C GLY A 144 10.49 3.24 17.98
N GLU A 145 11.18 2.10 18.07
CA GLU A 145 11.61 1.53 19.36
C GLU A 145 12.67 2.38 20.04
N TRP A 146 13.65 2.90 19.28
CA TRP A 146 14.63 3.83 19.86
C TRP A 146 13.92 5.04 20.45
N ARG A 147 13.00 5.65 19.69
CA ARG A 147 12.27 6.83 20.12
C ARG A 147 11.35 6.55 21.29
N TRP A 148 10.68 5.41 21.30
CA TRP A 148 9.87 5.00 22.43
C TRP A 148 10.70 4.88 23.72
N ALA A 149 11.93 4.37 23.64
CA ALA A 149 12.82 4.26 24.79
C ALA A 149 13.48 5.58 25.21
N ASN A 150 13.65 6.55 24.31
CA ASN A 150 14.49 7.74 24.54
C ASN A 150 13.74 9.09 24.49
N ASP A 151 12.67 9.21 23.72
CA ASP A 151 11.89 10.45 23.55
C ASP A 151 10.37 10.19 23.33
N CYS A 152 9.81 9.21 24.07
CA CYS A 152 8.42 8.76 23.99
C CYS A 152 7.40 9.90 23.87
N ASP A 153 7.50 10.91 24.72
CA ASP A 153 6.55 12.04 24.75
C ASP A 153 6.51 12.77 23.39
N LYS A 154 7.66 13.02 22.78
CA LYS A 154 7.74 13.66 21.45
C LYS A 154 7.16 12.76 20.37
N LEU A 155 7.44 11.46 20.44
CA LEU A 155 6.90 10.50 19.48
C LEU A 155 5.35 10.45 19.56
N VAL A 156 4.78 10.53 20.76
CA VAL A 156 3.33 10.58 20.99
C VAL A 156 2.73 11.88 20.46
N GLU A 157 3.36 13.03 20.71
CA GLU A 157 2.94 14.33 20.18
C GLU A 157 2.91 14.35 18.65
N GLU A 158 3.98 13.86 18.01
CA GLU A 158 4.06 13.75 16.56
C GLU A 158 3.02 12.80 15.96
N ALA A 159 2.75 11.67 16.64
CA ALA A 159 1.69 10.75 16.23
C ALA A 159 0.29 11.40 16.29
N ALA A 160 0.06 12.26 17.29
CA ALA A 160 -1.17 13.05 17.38
C ALA A 160 -1.26 14.09 16.25
N LEU A 161 -0.16 14.78 15.91
CA LEU A 161 -0.10 15.70 14.77
C LEU A 161 -0.36 15.00 13.44
N LYS A 162 0.23 13.82 13.23
CA LYS A 162 0.00 13.00 12.03
C LYS A 162 -1.47 12.56 11.93
N THR A 163 -2.05 12.12 13.04
CA THR A 163 -3.47 11.76 13.09
C THR A 163 -4.36 12.96 12.77
N ALA A 164 -4.07 14.14 13.30
CA ALA A 164 -4.82 15.36 13.01
C ALA A 164 -4.69 15.79 11.54
N SER A 165 -3.46 15.75 10.98
CA SER A 165 -3.16 16.02 9.57
C SER A 165 -3.93 15.07 8.64
N ASP A 166 -3.89 13.76 8.93
CA ASP A 166 -4.61 12.76 8.15
C ASP A 166 -6.12 12.94 8.23
N ASN A 167 -6.66 13.23 9.42
CA ASN A 167 -8.09 13.51 9.59
C ASN A 167 -8.51 14.79 8.85
N ALA A 168 -7.70 15.83 8.85
CA ALA A 168 -7.95 17.06 8.09
C ALA A 168 -7.92 16.79 6.57
N LYS A 169 -6.93 16.02 6.09
CA LYS A 169 -6.84 15.59 4.68
C LYS A 169 -8.07 14.77 4.27
N ARG A 170 -8.51 13.83 5.11
CA ARG A 170 -9.74 13.03 4.88
C ARG A 170 -10.99 13.91 4.88
N ALA A 171 -11.14 14.82 5.83
CA ALA A 171 -12.27 15.74 5.91
C ALA A 171 -12.33 16.67 4.68
N ALA A 172 -11.18 17.21 4.25
CA ALA A 172 -11.09 18.03 3.05
C ALA A 172 -11.39 17.23 1.77
N ARG A 173 -10.93 15.98 1.66
CA ARG A 173 -11.30 15.08 0.55
C ARG A 173 -12.81 14.84 0.52
N LYS A 174 -13.40 14.53 1.67
CA LYS A 174 -14.85 14.31 1.81
C LYS A 174 -15.66 15.55 1.44
N GLU A 175 -15.24 16.74 1.88
CA GLU A 175 -15.95 17.98 1.56
C GLU A 175 -15.85 18.31 0.07
N ARG A 176 -14.65 18.23 -0.53
CA ARG A 176 -14.47 18.41 -1.98
C ARG A 176 -15.36 17.47 -2.77
N TYR A 177 -15.43 16.20 -2.35
CA TYR A 177 -16.28 15.21 -3.00
C TYR A 177 -17.77 15.54 -2.86
N ARG A 178 -18.21 15.97 -1.67
CA ARG A 178 -19.59 16.43 -1.44
C ARG A 178 -19.95 17.64 -2.30
N THR A 179 -19.03 18.61 -2.44
CA THR A 179 -19.22 19.78 -3.32
C THR A 179 -19.31 19.36 -4.79
N ARG A 180 -18.43 18.44 -5.23
CA ARG A 180 -18.46 17.88 -6.60
C ARG A 180 -19.81 17.23 -6.89
N LEU A 181 -20.25 16.30 -6.04
CA LEU A 181 -21.54 15.62 -6.21
C LEU A 181 -22.72 16.59 -6.30
N ALA A 182 -22.71 17.71 -5.56
CA ALA A 182 -23.80 18.69 -5.56
C ALA A 182 -23.95 19.44 -6.90
N GLN A 183 -22.88 19.54 -7.70
CA GLN A 183 -22.87 20.25 -8.98
C GLN A 183 -22.83 19.30 -10.18
N LEU A 184 -22.69 18.00 -9.92
CA LEU A 184 -22.43 16.99 -10.94
C LEU A 184 -23.63 16.78 -11.87
N THR A 185 -23.38 16.75 -13.17
CA THR A 185 -24.39 16.46 -14.20
C THR A 185 -23.92 15.35 -15.16
N TRP A 186 -24.86 14.83 -15.96
CA TRP A 186 -24.51 13.85 -17.00
C TRP A 186 -23.57 14.44 -18.05
N GLU A 187 -23.75 15.71 -18.42
CA GLU A 187 -22.88 16.40 -19.37
C GLU A 187 -21.45 16.50 -18.83
N GLN A 188 -21.29 16.76 -17.53
CA GLN A 188 -19.97 16.78 -16.90
C GLN A 188 -19.33 15.39 -16.93
N LEU A 189 -20.04 14.35 -16.46
CA LEU A 189 -19.53 12.97 -16.48
C LEU A 189 -19.14 12.48 -17.88
N LEU A 190 -19.90 12.86 -18.90
CA LEU A 190 -19.63 12.50 -20.29
C LEU A 190 -18.49 13.32 -20.93
N SER A 191 -18.16 14.48 -20.37
CA SER A 191 -17.07 15.34 -20.86
C SER A 191 -15.71 15.00 -20.25
N GLU A 192 -15.70 14.36 -19.09
CA GLU A 192 -14.49 13.94 -18.39
C GLU A 192 -13.92 12.65 -19.01
N THR A 193 -12.64 12.39 -18.77
CA THR A 193 -12.02 11.11 -19.14
C THR A 193 -12.06 10.18 -17.93
N PRO A 194 -12.92 9.14 -17.92
CA PRO A 194 -12.91 8.17 -16.83
C PRO A 194 -11.52 7.58 -16.66
N PHE A 195 -11.10 7.39 -15.41
CA PHE A 195 -9.83 6.74 -15.10
C PHE A 195 -8.62 7.41 -15.79
N GLU A 196 -8.62 8.74 -15.89
CA GLU A 196 -7.52 9.50 -16.54
C GLU A 196 -6.14 9.15 -15.94
N ARG A 197 -6.12 8.82 -14.65
CA ARG A 197 -4.89 8.49 -13.90
C ARG A 197 -4.37 7.07 -14.12
N TRP A 198 -5.16 6.19 -14.75
CA TRP A 198 -4.70 4.87 -15.14
C TRP A 198 -3.77 5.03 -16.35
N SER A 199 -2.53 5.43 -16.06
CA SER A 199 -1.44 5.57 -17.02
C SER A 199 -0.68 4.25 -17.08
N PRO A 200 -0.24 3.77 -18.26
CA PRO A 200 0.46 2.49 -18.38
C PRO A 200 1.87 2.57 -17.77
N SER A 201 1.94 2.49 -16.45
CA SER A 201 3.11 2.10 -15.69
C SER A 201 2.60 1.13 -14.63
N PRO A 202 3.15 -0.08 -14.50
CA PRO A 202 2.84 -0.93 -13.34
C PRO A 202 2.95 -0.08 -12.06
N PRO A 203 1.96 -0.14 -11.15
CA PRO A 203 0.94 -1.19 -11.00
C PRO A 203 -0.40 -0.99 -11.75
N TYR A 204 -0.55 0.01 -12.63
CA TYR A 204 -1.84 0.30 -13.26
C TYR A 204 -2.30 -0.76 -14.29
N PRO A 205 -3.62 -0.90 -14.54
CA PRO A 205 -4.15 -1.84 -15.52
C PRO A 205 -3.58 -1.64 -16.93
N PRO A 206 -3.48 -2.71 -17.75
CA PRO A 206 -3.05 -2.60 -19.15
C PRO A 206 -3.86 -1.55 -19.93
N GLU A 207 -3.24 -0.95 -20.96
CA GLU A 207 -3.89 0.09 -21.76
C GLU A 207 -5.21 -0.38 -22.38
N ASP A 208 -5.25 -1.60 -22.92
CA ASP A 208 -6.46 -2.20 -23.50
C ASP A 208 -7.59 -2.35 -22.47
N PHE A 209 -7.25 -2.73 -21.23
CA PHE A 209 -8.20 -2.83 -20.13
C PHE A 209 -8.77 -1.45 -19.80
N THR A 210 -7.89 -0.46 -19.66
CA THR A 210 -8.26 0.93 -19.34
C THR A 210 -9.17 1.54 -20.41
N LEU A 211 -8.86 1.30 -21.70
CA LEU A 211 -9.68 1.77 -22.82
C LEU A 211 -11.07 1.11 -22.82
N ALA A 212 -11.14 -0.19 -22.55
CA ALA A 212 -12.40 -0.91 -22.46
C ALA A 212 -13.24 -0.43 -21.27
N ALA A 213 -12.62 -0.23 -20.10
CA ALA A 213 -13.28 0.30 -18.90
C ALA A 213 -13.87 1.69 -19.13
N ARG A 214 -13.10 2.59 -19.76
CA ARG A 214 -13.57 3.92 -20.18
C ARG A 214 -14.81 3.83 -21.05
N LYS A 215 -14.79 2.96 -22.06
CA LYS A 215 -15.91 2.79 -22.97
C LYS A 215 -17.16 2.31 -22.23
N VAL A 216 -17.04 1.28 -21.39
CA VAL A 216 -18.17 0.70 -20.65
C VAL A 216 -18.82 1.72 -19.73
N VAL A 217 -18.02 2.51 -19.03
CA VAL A 217 -18.51 3.59 -18.17
C VAL A 217 -19.23 4.66 -18.98
N LEU A 218 -18.64 5.13 -20.07
CA LEU A 218 -19.27 6.17 -20.90
C LEU A 218 -20.58 5.69 -21.51
N ASP A 219 -20.64 4.44 -21.98
CA ASP A 219 -21.86 3.82 -22.49
C ASP A 219 -22.94 3.75 -21.39
N ALA A 220 -22.56 3.38 -20.17
CA ALA A 220 -23.47 3.36 -19.03
C ALA A 220 -23.96 4.77 -18.64
N CYS A 221 -23.09 5.79 -18.68
CA CYS A 221 -23.48 7.19 -18.49
C CYS A 221 -24.48 7.66 -19.55
N VAL A 222 -24.28 7.29 -20.82
CA VAL A 222 -25.23 7.58 -21.90
C VAL A 222 -26.56 6.89 -21.63
N ALA A 223 -26.55 5.60 -21.31
CA ALA A 223 -27.76 4.83 -21.03
C ALA A 223 -28.54 5.43 -19.84
N LEU A 224 -27.86 5.81 -18.76
CA LEU A 224 -28.47 6.42 -17.58
C LEU A 224 -29.06 7.80 -17.88
N ARG A 225 -28.35 8.62 -18.67
CA ARG A 225 -28.86 9.92 -19.12
C ARG A 225 -30.14 9.75 -19.95
N ASP A 226 -30.16 8.77 -20.85
CA ASP A 226 -31.27 8.55 -21.78
C ASP A 226 -32.55 8.03 -21.08
N LEU A 227 -32.45 7.51 -19.85
CA LEU A 227 -33.62 7.24 -18.99
C LEU A 227 -34.33 8.52 -18.51
N GLY A 228 -33.72 9.70 -18.65
CA GLY A 228 -34.28 10.99 -18.29
C GLY A 228 -34.07 11.41 -16.84
N ALA A 229 -34.74 12.49 -16.42
CA ALA A 229 -34.44 13.19 -15.16
C ALA A 229 -34.87 12.46 -13.87
N LYS A 230 -35.79 11.49 -13.96
CA LYS A 230 -36.33 10.72 -12.83
C LYS A 230 -36.50 9.24 -13.23
N PRO A 231 -35.40 8.54 -13.49
CA PRO A 231 -35.44 7.15 -13.94
C PRO A 231 -35.95 6.24 -12.81
N ARG A 232 -36.59 5.12 -13.17
CA ARG A 232 -37.02 4.15 -12.14
C ARG A 232 -35.79 3.48 -11.56
N ARG A 233 -35.80 3.24 -10.24
CA ARG A 233 -34.69 2.59 -9.53
C ARG A 233 -34.27 1.27 -10.18
N ALA A 234 -35.23 0.46 -10.64
CA ALA A 234 -34.94 -0.82 -11.27
C ALA A 234 -34.13 -0.69 -12.57
N GLU A 235 -34.36 0.35 -13.37
CA GLU A 235 -33.65 0.59 -14.63
C GLU A 235 -32.22 1.06 -14.36
N VAL A 236 -32.05 2.00 -13.42
CA VAL A 236 -30.72 2.45 -12.97
C VAL A 236 -29.93 1.29 -12.36
N ARG A 237 -30.58 0.49 -11.51
CA ARG A 237 -29.97 -0.68 -10.87
C ARG A 237 -29.48 -1.69 -11.90
N ALA A 238 -30.24 -1.93 -12.95
CA ALA A 238 -29.85 -2.87 -14.00
C ALA A 238 -28.56 -2.41 -14.70
N ILE A 239 -28.50 -1.13 -15.11
CA ILE A 239 -27.31 -0.57 -15.78
C ILE A 239 -26.08 -0.61 -14.86
N LEU A 240 -26.22 -0.12 -13.61
CA LEU A 240 -25.09 -0.11 -12.67
C LEU A 240 -24.60 -1.53 -12.35
N LYS A 241 -25.52 -2.49 -12.20
CA LYS A 241 -25.15 -3.88 -11.94
C LYS A 241 -24.43 -4.51 -13.15
N GLU A 242 -24.89 -4.23 -14.36
CA GLU A 242 -24.23 -4.68 -15.59
C GLU A 242 -22.81 -4.10 -15.69
N THR A 243 -22.63 -2.81 -15.38
CA THR A 243 -21.29 -2.19 -15.30
C THR A 243 -20.40 -2.89 -14.28
N VAL A 244 -20.89 -3.18 -13.07
CA VAL A 244 -20.09 -3.88 -12.04
C VAL A 244 -19.73 -5.30 -12.48
N GLN A 245 -20.69 -6.04 -13.05
CA GLN A 245 -20.44 -7.39 -13.55
C GLN A 245 -19.39 -7.41 -14.66
N TRP A 246 -19.41 -6.40 -15.54
CA TRP A 246 -18.35 -6.25 -16.54
C TRP A 246 -16.96 -6.10 -15.90
N PHE A 247 -16.83 -5.29 -14.84
CA PHE A 247 -15.54 -5.15 -14.13
C PHE A 247 -15.10 -6.45 -13.47
N ASN A 248 -15.99 -7.18 -12.78
CA ASN A 248 -15.67 -8.48 -12.18
C ASN A 248 -15.13 -9.46 -13.25
N GLU A 249 -15.84 -9.60 -14.37
CA GLU A 249 -15.42 -10.50 -15.44
C GLU A 249 -14.15 -10.03 -16.15
N ALA A 250 -13.98 -8.73 -16.36
CA ALA A 250 -12.80 -8.18 -17.00
C ALA A 250 -11.56 -8.38 -16.13
N ASP A 251 -11.69 -8.18 -14.82
CA ASP A 251 -10.61 -8.36 -13.85
C ASP A 251 -10.15 -9.81 -13.75
N ASP A 252 -11.10 -10.74 -13.62
CA ASP A 252 -10.82 -12.19 -13.60
C ASP A 252 -10.10 -12.62 -14.89
N ARG A 253 -10.55 -12.15 -16.06
CA ARG A 253 -9.89 -12.43 -17.35
C ARG A 253 -8.50 -11.82 -17.46
N ALA A 254 -8.26 -10.67 -16.82
CA ALA A 254 -6.97 -9.98 -16.83
C ALA A 254 -6.01 -10.51 -15.76
N GLY A 255 -6.46 -11.41 -14.88
CA GLY A 255 -5.65 -12.02 -13.83
C GLY A 255 -5.57 -11.19 -12.55
N GLY A 256 -6.59 -10.37 -12.25
CA GLY A 256 -6.63 -9.54 -11.05
C GLY A 256 -5.79 -8.27 -11.18
N VAL A 257 -6.12 -7.42 -12.15
CA VAL A 257 -5.43 -6.14 -12.40
C VAL A 257 -6.05 -4.97 -11.65
N ILE A 258 -7.24 -5.14 -11.06
CA ILE A 258 -7.90 -4.13 -10.23
C ILE A 258 -7.35 -4.20 -8.79
N GLU A 259 -6.40 -3.34 -8.51
CA GLU A 259 -5.80 -3.16 -7.19
C GLU A 259 -6.48 -2.03 -6.40
N THR A 260 -6.03 -1.80 -5.16
CA THR A 260 -6.72 -0.89 -4.21
C THR A 260 -7.04 0.50 -4.78
N GLU A 261 -6.15 1.09 -5.59
CA GLU A 261 -6.39 2.41 -6.18
C GLU A 261 -7.49 2.36 -7.26
N GLU A 262 -7.47 1.36 -8.13
CA GLU A 262 -8.47 1.14 -9.18
C GLU A 262 -9.85 0.86 -8.59
N ARG A 263 -9.89 0.08 -7.50
CA ARG A 263 -11.13 -0.21 -6.73
C ARG A 263 -11.79 1.06 -6.24
N ASP A 264 -11.00 1.96 -5.67
CA ASP A 264 -11.47 3.24 -5.15
C ASP A 264 -11.99 4.14 -6.29
N ASP A 265 -11.29 4.17 -7.43
CA ASP A 265 -11.70 4.96 -8.61
C ASP A 265 -13.00 4.44 -9.24
N ILE A 266 -13.14 3.13 -9.42
CA ILE A 266 -14.37 2.51 -9.97
C ILE A 266 -15.54 2.78 -9.02
N PHE A 267 -15.36 2.58 -7.72
CA PHE A 267 -16.42 2.78 -6.74
C PHE A 267 -16.86 4.25 -6.69
N ALA A 268 -15.92 5.20 -6.67
CA ALA A 268 -16.22 6.62 -6.69
C ALA A 268 -17.05 7.00 -7.94
N LEU A 269 -16.69 6.47 -9.11
CA LEU A 269 -17.41 6.78 -10.35
C LEU A 269 -18.82 6.18 -10.39
N LEU A 270 -19.00 4.96 -9.88
CA LEU A 270 -20.32 4.35 -9.75
C LEU A 270 -21.22 5.09 -8.75
N GLU A 271 -20.65 5.60 -7.65
CA GLU A 271 -21.35 6.47 -6.70
C GLU A 271 -21.78 7.78 -7.37
N GLU A 272 -20.90 8.40 -8.16
CA GLU A 272 -21.20 9.59 -8.95
C GLU A 272 -22.36 9.35 -9.92
N MET A 273 -22.34 8.24 -10.66
CA MET A 273 -23.42 7.84 -11.57
C MET A 273 -24.75 7.63 -10.81
N ALA A 274 -24.74 6.92 -9.68
CA ALA A 274 -25.92 6.72 -8.85
C ALA A 274 -26.46 8.05 -8.27
N HIS A 275 -25.57 8.98 -7.94
CA HIS A 275 -25.92 10.30 -7.45
C HIS A 275 -26.65 11.12 -8.52
N VAL A 276 -26.09 11.23 -9.72
CA VAL A 276 -26.69 12.00 -10.83
C VAL A 276 -28.03 11.37 -11.26
N ALA A 277 -28.13 10.04 -11.24
CA ALA A 277 -29.39 9.31 -11.45
C ALA A 277 -30.43 9.49 -10.32
N ARG A 278 -30.08 10.17 -9.22
CA ARG A 278 -30.89 10.38 -8.01
C ARG A 278 -31.27 9.09 -7.28
N GLN A 279 -30.44 8.05 -7.40
CA GLN A 279 -30.66 6.72 -6.79
C GLN A 279 -29.58 6.38 -5.76
N LYS A 280 -29.33 7.28 -4.79
CA LYS A 280 -28.27 7.12 -3.76
C LYS A 280 -28.35 5.82 -2.95
N ALA A 281 -29.55 5.25 -2.81
CA ALA A 281 -29.76 3.97 -2.13
C ALA A 281 -29.13 2.78 -2.87
N LEU A 282 -28.67 2.95 -4.12
CA LEU A 282 -27.96 1.91 -4.87
C LEU A 282 -26.46 1.84 -4.54
N VAL A 283 -25.90 2.84 -3.87
CA VAL A 283 -24.47 2.86 -3.50
C VAL A 283 -24.13 1.69 -2.58
N ASP A 284 -24.97 1.42 -1.58
CA ASP A 284 -24.81 0.27 -0.69
C ASP A 284 -24.96 -1.07 -1.43
N GLU A 285 -25.76 -1.11 -2.51
CA GLU A 285 -25.92 -2.33 -3.31
C GLU A 285 -24.72 -2.59 -4.23
N ILE A 286 -24.08 -1.53 -4.76
CA ILE A 286 -22.87 -1.64 -5.59
C ILE A 286 -21.76 -2.38 -4.83
N ASP A 287 -21.59 -2.06 -3.54
CA ASP A 287 -20.60 -2.71 -2.68
C ASP A 287 -20.82 -4.23 -2.56
N ALA A 288 -22.09 -4.68 -2.61
CA ALA A 288 -22.44 -6.09 -2.53
C ALA A 288 -22.32 -6.85 -3.88
N TRP A 289 -22.11 -6.15 -5.00
CA TRP A 289 -21.99 -6.78 -6.33
C TRP A 289 -20.56 -6.95 -6.81
N ARG A 290 -19.60 -6.19 -6.25
CA ARG A 290 -18.20 -6.27 -6.66
C ARG A 290 -17.52 -7.55 -6.11
N GLU A 291 -16.66 -8.12 -6.93
CA GLU A 291 -15.83 -9.29 -6.59
C GLU A 291 -14.33 -8.98 -6.64
N TRP A 292 -13.97 -7.83 -7.20
CA TRP A 292 -12.63 -7.27 -7.18
C TRP A 292 -12.26 -6.74 -5.79
#